data_AF-D8EXE4-F1
#
_entry.id   AF-D8EXE4-F1
#
_cell.length_a   1.000
_cell.length_b   1.000
_cell.length_c   1.000
_cell.angle_alpha   90.00
_cell.angle_beta   90.00
_cell.angle_gamma   90.00
#
_symmetry.space_group_name_H-M   'P 1'
#
loop_
_entity.id
_entity.type
_entity.pdbx_description
1 polymer ?
#
loop_
_entity_poly.entity_id
_entity_poly.type
_entity_poly.pdbx_seq_one_letter_code
_entity_poly.pdbx_strand_id
1 'polypeptide(L)'
;MCPIAQPIVRKFIRTENLGGRRVSIGRVCKFLSSKHGIDVPKMTLWRALNRWGFSHGEGRRRNSLKEQDRIIFARREYLRAKLANRNPDGTLKRPEVYLDETYINKNHSCRFTWLGR
;
A
#
# COMPACT_ATOMS: atom_id res chain seq x y z
N MET A 1 -10.03 -25.13 -2.82
CA MET A 1 -8.81 -24.50 -3.38
C MET A 1 -7.62 -25.19 -2.74
N CYS A 2 -6.58 -25.54 -3.51
CA CYS A 2 -5.43 -26.30 -3.03
C CYS A 2 -4.76 -25.60 -1.82
N PRO A 3 -4.42 -26.31 -0.73
CA PRO A 3 -3.77 -25.74 0.46
C PRO A 3 -2.47 -24.98 0.14
N ILE A 4 -1.74 -25.43 -0.89
CA ILE A 4 -0.47 -24.86 -1.34
C ILE A 4 -0.63 -23.44 -1.91
N ALA A 5 -1.81 -23.11 -2.46
CA ALA A 5 -2.04 -21.81 -3.10
C ALA A 5 -2.15 -20.65 -2.10
N GLN A 6 -2.57 -20.90 -0.86
CA GLN A 6 -2.80 -19.86 0.13
C GLN A 6 -1.53 -19.05 0.50
N PRO A 7 -0.41 -19.67 0.94
CA PRO A 7 0.80 -18.93 1.29
C PRO A 7 1.39 -18.16 0.09
N ILE A 8 1.31 -18.75 -1.11
CA ILE A 8 1.76 -18.14 -2.37
C ILE A 8 0.98 -16.85 -2.67
N VAL A 9 -0.35 -16.93 -2.63
CA VAL A 9 -1.23 -15.77 -2.87
C VAL A 9 -1.02 -14.71 -1.80
N ARG A 10 -0.89 -15.09 -0.52
CA ARG A 10 -0.62 -14.14 0.57
C ARG A 10 0.67 -13.35 0.35
N LYS A 11 1.76 -14.04 -0.01
CA LYS A 11 3.05 -13.40 -0.29
C LYS A 11 2.93 -12.44 -1.46
N PHE A 12 2.32 -12.87 -2.56
CA PHE A 12 2.11 -12.03 -3.75
C PHE A 12 1.32 -10.76 -3.43
N ILE A 13 0.16 -10.89 -2.78
CA ILE A 13 -0.69 -9.74 -2.45
C ILE A 13 0.04 -8.76 -1.51
N ARG A 14 0.82 -9.26 -0.54
CA ARG A 14 1.65 -8.41 0.33
C ARG A 14 2.71 -7.64 -0.46
N THR A 15 3.49 -8.32 -1.30
CA THR A 15 4.55 -7.70 -2.10
C THR A 15 3.99 -6.63 -3.05
N GLU A 16 2.86 -6.91 -3.71
CA GLU A 16 2.23 -5.95 -4.61
C GLU A 16 1.67 -4.73 -3.86
N ASN A 17 1.07 -4.95 -2.69
CA ASN A 17 0.57 -3.85 -1.86
C ASN A 17 1.71 -2.99 -1.30
N LEU A 18 2.83 -3.59 -0.86
CA LEU A 18 4.05 -2.87 -0.43
C LEU A 18 4.66 -2.04 -1.57
N GLY A 19 4.59 -2.55 -2.80
CA GLY A 19 5.00 -1.83 -4.01
C GLY A 19 3.98 -0.78 -4.49
N GLY A 20 2.89 -0.56 -3.76
CA GLY A 20 1.82 0.38 -4.14
C GLY A 20 0.99 -0.06 -5.35
N ARG A 21 1.16 -1.29 -5.86
CA ARG A 21 0.51 -1.78 -7.08
C ARG A 21 -0.89 -2.30 -6.78
N ARG A 22 -1.86 -2.04 -7.66
CA ARG A 22 -3.24 -2.54 -7.52
C ARG A 22 -3.28 -4.06 -7.69
N VAL A 23 -3.96 -4.74 -6.76
CA VAL A 23 -4.20 -6.19 -6.81
C VAL A 23 -5.68 -6.43 -7.16
N SER A 24 -5.95 -6.80 -8.41
CA SER A 24 -7.27 -7.27 -8.85
C SER A 24 -7.34 -8.80 -8.84
N ILE A 25 -8.55 -9.36 -8.82
CA ILE A 25 -8.75 -10.82 -8.87
C ILE A 25 -8.11 -11.44 -10.12
N GLY A 26 -8.24 -10.77 -11.27
CA GLY A 26 -7.65 -11.22 -12.53
C GLY A 26 -6.12 -11.19 -12.51
N ARG A 27 -5.51 -10.23 -11.81
CA ARG A 27 -4.06 -10.18 -11.63
C ARG A 27 -3.55 -11.36 -10.81
N VAL A 28 -4.29 -11.76 -9.78
CA VAL A 28 -3.95 -12.93 -8.97
C VAL A 28 -4.16 -14.23 -9.76
N CYS A 29 -5.25 -14.36 -10.53
CA CYS A 29 -5.43 -15.50 -11.46
C CYS A 29 -4.27 -15.61 -12.47
N LYS A 30 -3.90 -14.49 -13.11
CA LYS A 30 -2.79 -14.45 -14.07
C LYS A 30 -1.47 -14.85 -13.41
N PHE A 31 -1.20 -14.39 -12.19
CA PHE A 31 -0.02 -14.77 -11.43
C PHE A 31 0.00 -16.29 -11.15
N LEU A 32 -1.11 -16.86 -10.68
CA LEU A 32 -1.23 -18.29 -10.39
C LEU A 32 -1.04 -19.16 -11.64
N SER A 33 -1.66 -18.77 -12.75
CA SER A 33 -1.53 -19.48 -14.03
C SER A 33 -0.10 -19.38 -14.58
N SER A 34 0.46 -18.17 -14.68
CA SER A 34 1.78 -17.97 -15.31
C SER A 34 2.98 -18.45 -14.49
N LYS A 35 2.93 -18.34 -13.15
CA LYS A 35 4.07 -18.71 -12.29
C LYS A 35 3.96 -20.09 -11.67
N HIS A 36 2.76 -20.63 -11.55
CA HIS A 36 2.52 -21.89 -10.84
C HIS A 36 1.70 -22.90 -11.64
N GLY A 37 1.27 -22.57 -12.86
CA GLY A 37 0.43 -23.46 -13.69
C GLY A 37 -0.96 -23.72 -13.09
N ILE A 38 -1.38 -22.93 -12.10
CA ILE A 38 -2.65 -23.12 -11.40
C ILE A 38 -3.71 -22.26 -12.07
N ASP A 39 -4.59 -22.87 -12.86
CA ASP A 39 -5.78 -22.18 -13.35
C ASP A 39 -6.90 -22.22 -12.30
N VAL A 40 -7.48 -21.06 -12.02
CA VAL A 40 -8.57 -20.92 -11.03
C VAL A 40 -9.61 -19.94 -11.56
N PRO A 41 -10.89 -20.36 -11.62
CA PRO A 41 -11.99 -19.45 -11.92
C PRO A 41 -12.02 -18.26 -10.95
N LYS A 42 -12.27 -17.06 -11.49
CA LYS A 42 -12.25 -15.80 -10.71
C LYS A 42 -13.14 -15.86 -9.46
N MET A 43 -14.34 -16.43 -9.57
CA MET A 43 -15.29 -16.54 -8.45
C MET A 43 -14.79 -17.49 -7.35
N THR A 44 -14.11 -18.58 -7.73
CA THR A 44 -13.51 -19.53 -6.79
C THR A 44 -12.39 -18.86 -6.01
N LEU A 45 -11.52 -18.12 -6.69
CA LEU A 45 -10.46 -17.35 -6.05
C LEU A 45 -11.04 -16.24 -5.14
N TRP A 46 -12.11 -15.57 -5.57
CA TRP A 46 -12.77 -14.53 -4.79
C TRP A 46 -13.29 -15.07 -3.45
N ARG A 47 -14.01 -16.20 -3.49
CA ARG A 47 -14.52 -16.89 -2.29
C ARG A 47 -13.38 -17.35 -1.38
N ALA A 48 -12.28 -17.84 -1.96
CA ALA A 48 -11.12 -18.28 -1.20
C ALA A 48 -10.41 -17.11 -0.51
N LEU A 49 -10.22 -15.98 -1.20
CA LEU A 49 -9.63 -14.77 -0.62
C LEU A 49 -10.43 -14.27 0.59
N ASN A 50 -11.76 -14.21 0.48
CA ASN A 50 -12.61 -13.85 1.61
C ASN A 50 -12.46 -14.83 2.79
N ARG A 51 -12.45 -16.14 2.51
CA ARG A 51 -12.22 -17.18 3.54
C ARG A 51 -10.85 -17.04 4.21
N TRP A 52 -9.85 -16.57 3.48
CA TRP A 52 -8.51 -16.31 3.99
C TRP A 52 -8.37 -14.94 4.69
N GLY A 53 -9.47 -14.22 4.91
CA GLY A 53 -9.45 -12.94 5.62
C GLY A 53 -8.92 -11.78 4.78
N PHE A 54 -8.95 -11.89 3.46
CA PHE A 54 -8.77 -10.73 2.58
C PHE A 54 -10.09 -9.97 2.43
N SER A 55 -9.97 -8.66 2.30
CA SER A 55 -11.10 -7.78 1.99
C SER A 55 -10.85 -7.06 0.68
N HIS A 56 -11.90 -6.96 -0.14
CA HIS A 56 -11.88 -6.13 -1.34
C HIS A 56 -12.49 -4.78 -0.98
N GLY A 57 -11.68 -3.72 -0.97
CA GLY A 57 -12.12 -2.43 -0.46
C GLY A 57 -11.29 -1.28 -0.98
N GLU A 58 -11.63 -0.08 -0.50
CA GLU A 58 -10.98 1.12 -0.96
C GLU A 58 -9.52 1.20 -0.52
N GLY A 59 -8.63 1.46 -1.48
CA GLY A 59 -7.21 1.72 -1.27
C GLY A 59 -6.93 2.95 -0.41
N ARG A 60 -7.93 3.67 0.12
CA ARG A 60 -7.75 4.70 1.16
C ARG A 60 -7.10 4.13 2.43
N ARG A 61 -7.22 2.83 2.69
CA ARG A 61 -6.42 2.12 3.71
C ARG A 61 -4.93 1.92 3.35
N ARG A 62 -4.46 2.38 2.18
CA ARG A 62 -3.03 2.31 1.81
C ARG A 62 -2.17 3.33 2.51
N ASN A 63 -2.71 4.37 3.13
CA ASN A 63 -1.88 5.37 3.79
C ASN A 63 -1.09 4.76 4.97
N SER A 64 -1.67 3.81 5.71
CA SER A 64 -0.94 3.07 6.75
C SER A 64 0.07 2.05 6.20
N LEU A 65 -0.13 1.55 4.96
CA LEU A 65 0.79 0.64 4.27
C LEU A 65 1.87 1.37 3.46
N LYS A 66 1.71 2.69 3.24
CA LYS A 66 2.67 3.60 2.61
C LYS A 66 3.68 4.17 3.62
N GLU A 67 3.49 3.93 4.92
CA GLU A 67 4.53 4.20 5.93
C GLU A 67 5.63 3.14 5.81
N GLN A 68 6.44 3.29 4.78
CA GLN A 68 7.74 2.64 4.70
C GLN A 68 8.65 3.31 5.74
N ASP A 69 9.57 2.57 6.35
CA ASP A 69 10.49 3.10 7.36
C ASP A 69 11.22 4.36 6.87
N ARG A 70 11.56 4.42 5.58
CA ARG A 70 12.14 5.60 4.94
C ARG A 70 11.25 6.86 5.03
N ILE A 71 9.93 6.71 4.88
CA ILE A 71 8.98 7.83 4.96
C ILE A 71 8.85 8.30 6.41
N ILE A 72 8.79 7.36 7.35
CA ILE A 72 8.77 7.66 8.79
C ILE A 72 10.06 8.39 9.19
N PHE A 73 11.21 7.89 8.73
CA PHE A 73 12.52 8.49 9.00
C PHE A 73 12.61 9.90 8.44
N ALA A 74 12.27 10.11 7.15
CA ALA A 74 12.25 11.43 6.53
C ALA A 74 11.31 12.41 7.26
N ARG A 75 10.13 11.95 7.70
CA ARG A 75 9.22 12.79 8.50
C ARG A 75 9.82 13.16 9.84
N ARG A 76 10.48 12.22 10.53
CA ARG A 76 11.16 12.49 11.81
C ARG A 76 12.30 13.49 11.63
N GLU A 77 13.10 13.35 10.59
CA GLU A 77 14.17 14.30 10.26
C GLU A 77 13.60 15.69 9.96
N TYR A 78 12.56 15.76 9.14
CA TYR A 78 11.88 17.02 8.82
C TYR A 78 11.32 17.71 10.08
N LEU A 79 10.65 16.97 10.96
CA LEU A 79 10.13 17.52 12.22
C LEU A 79 11.25 17.99 13.15
N ARG A 80 12.37 17.27 13.22
CA ARG A 80 13.57 17.70 13.97
C ARG A 80 14.15 19.00 13.41
N ALA A 81 14.28 19.09 12.09
CA ALA A 81 14.75 20.30 11.43
C ALA A 81 13.80 21.49 11.67
N LYS A 82 12.49 21.25 11.60
CA LYS A 82 11.45 22.25 11.88
C LYS A 82 11.49 22.75 13.33
N LEU A 83 11.72 21.85 14.30
CA LEU A 83 11.91 22.23 15.70
C LEU A 83 13.21 23.01 15.91
N ALA A 84 14.32 22.58 15.29
CA ALA A 84 15.60 23.29 15.38
C ALA A 84 15.55 24.70 14.78
N ASN A 85 14.67 24.92 13.81
CA ASN A 85 14.41 26.23 13.19
C ASN A 85 13.57 27.18 14.07
N ARG A 86 13.22 26.81 15.31
CA ARG A 86 12.50 27.70 16.24
C ARG A 86 13.44 28.41 17.20
N ASN A 87 13.11 29.66 17.49
CA ASN A 87 13.67 30.44 18.59
C ASN A 87 12.98 30.08 19.92
N PRO A 88 13.56 30.46 21.08
CA PRO A 88 12.94 30.22 22.38
C PRO A 88 11.55 30.85 22.55
N ASP A 89 11.27 31.93 21.83
CA ASP A 89 9.98 32.64 21.79
C ASP A 89 8.95 32.00 20.82
N GLY A 90 9.34 30.92 20.13
CA GLY A 90 8.51 30.23 19.15
C GLY A 90 8.55 30.80 17.73
N THR A 91 9.27 31.90 17.48
CA THR A 91 9.46 32.46 16.13
C THR A 91 10.39 31.58 15.29
N LEU A 92 10.34 31.73 13.97
CA LEU A 92 11.20 30.98 13.05
C LEU A 92 12.53 31.71 12.83
N LYS A 93 13.66 30.98 12.96
CA LYS A 93 15.00 31.48 12.64
C LYS A 93 15.17 31.77 11.16
N ARG A 94 14.60 30.91 10.32
CA ARG A 94 14.56 31.04 8.87
C ARG A 94 13.13 30.85 8.38
N PRO A 95 12.70 31.56 7.33
CA PRO A 95 11.39 31.33 6.72
C PRO A 95 11.29 29.87 6.27
N GLU A 96 10.19 29.22 6.66
CA GLU A 96 9.91 27.84 6.26
C GLU A 96 8.99 27.89 5.02
N VAL A 97 9.56 27.58 3.86
CA VAL A 97 8.79 27.44 2.61
C VAL A 97 8.56 25.95 2.38
N TYR A 98 7.30 25.54 2.29
CA TYR A 98 6.95 24.17 1.91
C TYR A 98 6.23 24.19 0.57
N LEU A 99 6.59 23.22 -0.27
CA LEU A 99 5.86 22.94 -1.50
C LEU A 99 4.78 21.92 -1.18
N ASP A 100 3.51 22.32 -1.28
CA ASP A 100 2.39 21.39 -1.12
C ASP A 100 2.18 20.61 -2.42
N GLU A 101 2.84 19.47 -2.55
CA GLU A 101 2.72 18.58 -3.71
C GLU A 101 1.33 17.92 -3.84
N THR A 102 0.40 18.15 -2.89
CA THR A 102 -0.97 17.62 -3.00
C THR A 102 -1.71 18.16 -4.24
N TYR A 103 -1.30 19.32 -4.77
CA TYR A 103 -1.89 19.89 -5.97
C TYR A 103 -1.48 19.17 -7.28
N ILE A 104 -0.29 18.55 -7.31
CA ILE A 104 0.27 17.92 -8.52
C ILE A 104 -0.11 16.44 -8.60
N ASN A 105 -0.37 15.79 -7.46
CA ASN A 105 -0.64 14.36 -7.43
C ASN A 105 -2.14 14.03 -7.46
N LYS A 106 -2.77 14.18 -8.64
CA LYS A 106 -3.97 13.41 -8.95
C LYS A 106 -3.59 11.93 -8.98
N ASN A 107 -3.52 11.30 -7.81
CA ASN A 107 -3.37 9.85 -7.70
C ASN A 107 -4.61 9.20 -8.31
N HIS A 108 -4.58 8.92 -9.63
CA HIS A 108 -5.53 8.05 -10.32
C HIS A 108 -5.28 6.60 -9.89
N SER A 109 -5.22 6.33 -8.59
CA SER A 109 -5.21 4.97 -8.07
C SER A 109 -6.63 4.46 -8.11
N CYS A 110 -6.89 3.42 -8.91
CA CYS A 110 -8.21 2.78 -8.92
C CYS A 110 -8.64 2.45 -7.49
N ARG A 111 -9.87 2.83 -7.15
CA ARG A 111 -10.39 2.86 -5.79
C ARG A 111 -10.25 1.51 -5.09
N PHE A 112 -10.39 0.37 -5.78
CA PHE A 112 -10.50 -0.95 -5.15
C PHE A 112 -9.28 -1.89 -5.37
N THR A 113 -8.85 -2.55 -4.28
CA THR A 113 -7.79 -3.54 -4.26
C THR A 113 -8.04 -4.59 -3.17
N TRP A 114 -7.41 -5.77 -3.29
CA TRP A 114 -7.39 -6.78 -2.22
C TRP A 114 -6.37 -6.43 -1.13
N LEU A 115 -6.83 -6.41 0.12
CA LEU A 115 -6.03 -6.15 1.33
C LEU A 115 -6.16 -7.32 2.30
N GLY A 116 -5.03 -7.81 2.81
CA GLY A 116 -5.03 -8.80 3.88
C GLY A 116 -5.25 -8.11 5.23
N ARG A 117 -5.90 -8.81 6.17
CA ARG A 117 -5.81 -8.47 7.59
C ARG A 117 -4.41 -8.74 8.14
#